data_AF-A0A956JCD9-F1
#
_entry.id   AF-A0A956JCD9-F1
#
_cell.length_a   1.000
_cell.length_b   1.000
_cell.length_c   1.000
_cell.angle_alpha   90.00
_cell.angle_beta   90.00
_cell.angle_gamma   90.00
#
_symmetry.space_group_name_H-M   'P 1'
#
loop_
_entity.id
_entity.type
_entity.pdbx_description
1 polymer ?
#
loop_
_entity_poly.entity_id
_entity_poly.type
_entity_poly.pdbx_seq_one_letter_code
_entity_poly.pdbx_strand_id
1 'polypeptide(L)'
;MRDPEPPSPEAAQQAERIGPTAHYTAYVWRRLGLPHAEHLATRQGAVLYWGFFALGEWATRLSPSVPSMREFLEYRHRLIDAVVDEWRPGCVVELGAGLTPRAVRWAADRGVPGIELDLPAMARA
;
A
#
# COMPACT_ATOMS: atom_id res chain seq x y z
N MET A 1 -6.28 -0.63 33.96
CA MET A 1 -5.82 -0.92 32.59
C MET A 1 -4.33 -1.15 32.68
N ARG A 2 -3.84 -2.35 32.37
CA ARG A 2 -2.40 -2.67 32.47
C ARG A 2 -1.73 -2.01 31.27
N ASP A 3 -0.63 -1.29 31.47
CA ASP A 3 0.15 -0.80 30.34
C ASP A 3 0.61 -1.99 29.49
N PRO A 4 0.52 -1.88 28.15
CA PRO A 4 1.01 -2.94 27.28
C PRO A 4 2.50 -3.14 27.54
N GLU A 5 2.89 -4.41 27.64
CA GLU A 5 4.30 -4.77 27.76
C GLU A 5 5.06 -4.24 26.53
N PRO A 6 6.25 -3.63 26.71
CA PRO A 6 7.01 -3.10 25.60
C PRO A 6 7.34 -4.22 24.58
N PRO A 7 7.40 -3.88 23.27
CA PRO A 7 7.72 -4.86 22.24
C PRO A 7 9.10 -5.47 22.48
N SER A 8 9.27 -6.74 22.09
CA SER A 8 10.58 -7.39 22.12
C SER A 8 11.59 -6.61 21.25
N PRO A 9 12.91 -6.70 21.53
CA PRO A 9 13.92 -6.02 20.71
C PRO A 9 13.84 -6.36 19.22
N GLU A 10 13.44 -7.59 18.90
CA GLU A 10 13.26 -8.06 17.53
C GLU A 10 12.04 -7.42 16.86
N ALA A 11 10.92 -7.32 17.58
CA ALA A 11 9.72 -6.62 17.09
C ALA A 11 10.00 -5.12 16.88
N ALA A 12 10.77 -4.49 17.78
CA ALA A 12 11.19 -3.11 17.63
C ALA A 12 12.08 -2.91 16.38
N GLN A 13 13.02 -3.82 16.11
CA GLN A 13 13.83 -3.77 14.89
C GLN A 13 13.02 -4.01 13.60
N GLN A 14 12.00 -4.86 13.65
CA GLN A 14 11.10 -5.08 12.51
C GLN A 14 10.26 -3.83 12.23
N ALA A 15 9.81 -3.12 13.27
CA ALA A 15 9.09 -1.86 13.15
C ALA A 15 9.94 -0.70 12.57
N GLU A 16 11.26 -0.87 12.55
CA GLU A 16 12.23 0.05 11.94
C GLU A 16 12.50 -0.26 10.45
N ARG A 17 11.77 -1.20 9.83
CA ARG A 17 11.93 -1.55 8.41
C ARG A 17 10.60 -1.48 7.65
N ILE A 18 10.66 -0.95 6.42
CA ILE A 18 9.55 -1.02 5.47
C ILE A 18 9.54 -2.39 4.81
N GLY A 19 8.38 -3.07 4.85
CA GLY A 19 8.22 -4.39 4.28
C GLY A 19 8.42 -4.41 2.75
N PRO A 20 9.00 -5.49 2.18
CA PRO A 20 9.22 -5.59 0.74
C PRO A 20 7.90 -5.53 -0.07
N THR A 21 6.80 -6.02 0.50
CA THR A 21 5.47 -5.94 -0.10
C THR A 21 4.95 -4.52 -0.24
N ALA A 22 5.26 -3.61 0.69
CA ALA A 22 4.90 -2.20 0.60
C ALA A 22 5.63 -1.54 -0.58
N HIS A 23 6.93 -1.79 -0.72
CA HIS A 23 7.71 -1.30 -1.86
C HIS A 23 7.22 -1.86 -3.20
N TYR A 24 6.94 -3.16 -3.28
CA TYR A 24 6.38 -3.77 -4.49
C TYR A 24 5.04 -3.13 -4.86
N THR A 25 4.13 -3.00 -3.90
CA THR A 25 2.78 -2.46 -4.10
C THR A 25 2.83 -0.99 -4.53
N ALA A 26 3.70 -0.19 -3.91
CA ALA A 26 3.94 1.20 -4.32
C ALA A 26 4.39 1.31 -5.78
N TYR A 27 5.28 0.41 -6.20
CA TYR A 27 5.72 0.39 -7.59
C TYR A 27 4.60 -0.05 -8.54
N VAL A 28 3.71 -0.95 -8.12
CA VAL A 28 2.48 -1.28 -8.88
C VAL A 28 1.60 -0.04 -9.07
N TRP A 29 1.38 0.77 -8.03
CA TRP A 29 0.64 2.04 -8.17
C TRP A 29 1.26 2.97 -9.21
N ARG A 30 2.58 3.12 -9.20
CA ARG A 30 3.31 3.90 -10.22
C ARG A 30 3.10 3.31 -11.61
N ARG A 31 3.15 1.98 -11.77
CA ARG A 31 2.96 1.31 -13.06
C ARG A 31 1.52 1.42 -13.58
N LEU A 32 0.56 1.59 -12.69
CA LEU A 32 -0.84 1.87 -13.02
C LEU A 32 -1.11 3.36 -13.29
N GLY A 33 -0.13 4.24 -13.06
CA GLY A 33 -0.29 5.68 -13.25
C GLY A 33 -1.26 6.32 -12.26
N LEU A 34 -1.35 5.77 -11.05
CA LEU A 34 -2.21 6.37 -10.02
C LEU A 34 -1.65 7.73 -9.58
N PRO A 35 -2.52 8.71 -9.27
CA PRO A 35 -2.07 10.04 -8.85
C PRO A 35 -1.09 9.98 -7.67
N HIS A 36 0.01 10.72 -7.78
CA HIS A 36 1.06 10.86 -6.76
C HIS A 36 1.84 9.58 -6.43
N ALA A 37 1.55 8.45 -7.09
CA ALA A 37 2.24 7.19 -6.83
C ALA A 37 3.74 7.23 -7.19
N GLU A 38 4.14 8.13 -8.08
CA GLU A 38 5.54 8.39 -8.42
C GLU A 38 6.37 8.86 -7.22
N HIS A 39 5.77 9.54 -6.25
CA HIS A 39 6.43 10.01 -5.04
C HIS A 39 6.70 8.89 -4.03
N LEU A 40 5.90 7.82 -4.08
CA LEU A 40 5.96 6.69 -3.15
C LEU A 40 6.73 5.49 -3.73
N ALA A 41 7.02 5.51 -5.03
CA ALA A 41 7.70 4.41 -5.71
C ALA A 41 9.20 4.40 -5.39
N THR A 42 9.70 3.27 -4.89
CA THR A 42 11.12 3.11 -4.53
C THR A 42 11.89 2.30 -5.57
N ARG A 43 13.23 2.44 -5.56
CA ARG A 43 14.14 1.60 -6.36
C ARG A 43 13.99 0.11 -6.00
N GLN A 44 13.85 -0.19 -4.71
CA GLN A 44 13.59 -1.56 -4.24
C GLN A 44 12.28 -2.10 -4.81
N GLY A 45 11.21 -1.29 -4.81
CA GLY A 45 9.94 -1.65 -5.43
C GLY A 45 10.07 -1.98 -6.92
N ALA A 46 10.87 -1.20 -7.65
CA ALA A 46 11.16 -1.46 -9.06
C ALA A 46 11.83 -2.82 -9.28
N VAL A 47 12.86 -3.13 -8.49
CA VAL A 47 13.58 -4.41 -8.56
C VAL A 47 12.64 -5.58 -8.26
N LEU A 48 11.85 -5.48 -7.19
CA LEU A 48 10.89 -6.52 -6.81
C LEU A 48 9.81 -6.72 -7.89
N TYR A 49 9.26 -5.64 -8.44
CA TYR A 49 8.27 -5.69 -9.51
C TYR A 49 8.81 -6.42 -10.74
N TRP A 50 9.96 -6.00 -11.25
CA TRP A 50 10.53 -6.57 -12.46
C TRP A 50 11.04 -8.00 -12.24
N GLY A 51 11.57 -8.30 -11.04
CA GLY A 51 11.96 -9.66 -10.66
C GLY A 51 10.78 -10.62 -10.64
N PHE A 52 9.66 -10.22 -10.02
CA PHE A 52 8.43 -11.03 -10.02
C PHE A 52 7.87 -11.20 -11.43
N PHE A 53 7.89 -10.14 -12.25
CA PHE A 53 7.45 -10.20 -13.64
C PHE A 53 8.27 -11.20 -14.46
N ALA A 54 9.59 -11.17 -14.32
CA ALA A 54 10.50 -12.07 -15.02
C ALA A 54 10.36 -13.53 -14.54
N LEU A 55 10.17 -13.75 -13.24
CA LEU A 55 10.20 -15.09 -12.66
C LEU A 55 8.86 -15.83 -12.70
N GLY A 56 7.71 -15.13 -12.63
CA GLY A 56 6.44 -15.84 -12.39
C GLY A 56 5.16 -15.20 -12.90
N GLU A 57 5.12 -13.89 -13.18
CA GLU A 57 3.86 -13.24 -13.62
C GLU A 57 3.32 -13.85 -14.92
N TRP A 58 4.19 -14.31 -15.82
CA TRP A 58 3.78 -14.97 -17.07
C TRP A 58 2.98 -16.26 -16.86
N ALA A 59 3.16 -16.95 -15.72
CA ALA A 59 2.42 -18.17 -15.41
C ALA A 59 0.93 -17.92 -15.22
N THR A 60 0.53 -16.70 -14.80
CA THR A 60 -0.89 -16.32 -14.69
C THR A 60 -1.59 -16.35 -16.05
N ARG A 61 -0.87 -16.10 -17.14
CA ARG A 61 -1.40 -16.19 -18.51
C ARG A 61 -1.77 -17.62 -18.92
N LEU A 62 -1.29 -18.63 -18.20
CA LEU A 62 -1.61 -20.04 -18.45
C LEU A 62 -2.93 -20.46 -17.80
N SER A 63 -3.50 -19.63 -16.92
CA SER A 63 -4.78 -19.90 -16.26
C SER A 63 -5.70 -18.67 -16.40
N PRO A 64 -6.68 -18.69 -17.33
CA PRO A 64 -7.55 -17.55 -17.59
C PRO A 64 -8.35 -17.05 -16.38
N SER A 65 -8.50 -17.89 -15.36
CA SER A 65 -9.24 -17.56 -14.14
C SER A 65 -8.38 -16.93 -13.04
N VAL A 66 -7.06 -16.85 -13.23
CA VAL A 66 -6.13 -16.33 -12.22
C VAL A 66 -5.67 -14.93 -12.64
N PRO A 67 -6.09 -13.87 -11.93
CA PRO A 67 -5.63 -12.52 -12.25
C PRO A 67 -4.13 -12.40 -12.00
N SER A 68 -3.49 -11.57 -12.82
CA SER A 68 -2.12 -11.12 -12.58
C SER A 68 -2.03 -10.41 -11.23
N MET A 69 -0.85 -10.41 -10.60
CA MET A 69 -0.67 -9.68 -9.32
C MET A 69 -0.99 -8.19 -9.49
N ARG A 70 -0.62 -7.60 -10.63
CA ARG A 70 -0.96 -6.22 -10.98
C ARG A 70 -2.48 -6.03 -11.06
N GLU A 71 -3.19 -6.92 -11.74
CA GLU A 71 -4.65 -6.84 -11.90
C GLU A 71 -5.38 -6.98 -10.56
N PHE A 72 -4.96 -7.93 -9.73
CA PHE A 72 -5.50 -8.11 -8.39
C PHE A 72 -5.33 -6.85 -7.52
N LEU A 73 -4.13 -6.26 -7.54
CA LEU A 73 -3.83 -5.05 -6.77
C LEU A 73 -4.61 -3.82 -7.29
N GLU A 74 -4.74 -3.68 -8.61
CA GLU A 74 -5.54 -2.63 -9.25
C GLU A 74 -7.01 -2.74 -8.85
N TYR A 75 -7.59 -3.93 -8.97
CA TYR A 75 -8.97 -4.20 -8.56
C TYR A 75 -9.19 -3.85 -7.09
N ARG A 76 -8.32 -4.35 -6.21
CA ARG A 76 -8.40 -4.07 -4.77
C ARG A 76 -8.37 -2.58 -4.47
N HIS A 77 -7.49 -1.82 -5.13
CA HIS A 77 -7.38 -0.36 -4.93
C HIS A 77 -8.67 0.36 -5.31
N ARG A 78 -9.14 0.12 -6.54
CA ARG A 78 -10.31 0.80 -7.07
C ARG A 78 -11.58 0.42 -6.33
N LEU A 79 -11.68 -0.84 -5.90
CA LEU A 79 -12.82 -1.28 -5.09
C LEU A 79 -12.88 -0.52 -3.76
N ILE A 80 -11.74 -0.40 -3.05
CA ILE A 80 -11.68 0.36 -1.80
C ILE A 80 -12.03 1.82 -2.04
N ASP A 81 -11.44 2.46 -3.06
CA ASP A 81 -11.72 3.85 -3.40
C ASP A 81 -13.21 4.05 -3.71
N ALA A 82 -13.82 3.16 -4.50
CA ALA A 82 -15.23 3.22 -4.83
C ALA A 82 -16.14 3.11 -3.60
N VAL A 83 -15.83 2.19 -2.66
CA VAL A 83 -16.60 2.05 -1.41
C VAL A 83 -16.47 3.31 -0.54
N VAL A 84 -15.27 3.88 -0.43
CA VAL A 84 -15.04 5.11 0.34
C VAL A 84 -15.76 6.30 -0.31
N ASP A 85 -15.68 6.42 -1.64
CA ASP A 85 -16.39 7.45 -2.40
C ASP A 85 -17.91 7.34 -2.27
N GLU A 86 -18.46 6.12 -2.24
CA GLU A 86 -19.90 5.88 -2.05
C GLU A 86 -20.37 6.29 -0.67
N TRP A 87 -19.63 5.89 0.38
CA TRP A 87 -20.00 6.19 1.78
C TRP A 87 -19.77 7.65 2.17
N ARG A 88 -18.86 8.35 1.48
CA ARG A 88 -18.48 9.75 1.75
C ARG A 88 -18.22 10.01 3.25
N PRO A 89 -17.36 9.22 3.90
CA PRO A 89 -17.15 9.35 5.34
C PRO A 89 -16.54 10.70 5.69
N GLY A 90 -16.91 11.23 6.86
CA GLY A 90 -16.32 12.44 7.42
C GLY A 90 -14.87 12.25 7.93
N CYS A 91 -14.31 11.04 7.84
CA CYS A 91 -12.93 10.73 8.15
C CYS A 91 -12.55 9.40 7.49
N VAL A 92 -11.36 9.30 6.90
CA VAL A 92 -10.79 8.02 6.43
C VAL A 92 -9.60 7.65 7.31
N VAL A 93 -9.57 6.42 7.81
CA VAL A 93 -8.45 5.89 8.60
C VAL A 93 -7.88 4.66 7.89
N GLU A 94 -6.62 4.72 7.49
CA GLU A 94 -5.90 3.60 6.89
C GLU A 94 -5.05 2.89 7.94
N LEU A 95 -5.32 1.62 8.17
CA LEU A 95 -4.56 0.76 9.09
C LEU A 95 -3.55 -0.06 8.28
N GLY A 96 -2.28 0.00 8.66
CA GLY A 96 -1.21 -0.58 7.85
C GLY A 96 -1.16 0.10 6.48
N ALA A 97 -1.21 1.43 6.47
CA ALA A 97 -1.33 2.26 5.27
C ALA A 97 -0.26 1.89 4.22
N GLY A 98 0.96 1.55 4.67
CA GLY A 98 2.08 1.28 3.79
C GLY A 98 2.43 2.51 2.95
N LEU A 99 2.80 2.27 1.70
CA LEU A 99 3.14 3.32 0.74
C LEU A 99 1.96 3.59 -0.20
N THR A 100 0.92 4.22 0.33
CA THR A 100 -0.31 4.62 -0.37
C THR A 100 -0.59 6.11 -0.13
N PRO A 101 -1.15 6.87 -1.09
CA PRO A 101 -1.52 8.26 -0.87
C PRO A 101 -3.02 8.45 -0.51
N ARG A 102 -3.76 7.38 -0.22
CA ARG A 102 -5.24 7.40 -0.23
C ARG A 102 -5.83 8.30 0.86
N ALA A 103 -5.49 8.08 2.14
CA ALA A 103 -6.02 8.91 3.22
C ALA A 103 -5.62 10.38 3.07
N VAL A 104 -4.34 10.65 2.76
CA VAL A 104 -3.86 12.02 2.49
C VAL A 104 -4.62 12.67 1.32
N ARG A 105 -4.81 11.93 0.22
CA ARG A 105 -5.56 12.42 -0.94
C ARG A 105 -7.02 12.66 -0.59
N TRP A 106 -7.65 11.76 0.14
CA TRP A 106 -9.03 11.95 0.60
C TRP A 106 -9.15 13.27 1.38
N ALA A 107 -8.20 13.55 2.26
CA ALA A 107 -8.20 14.78 3.02
C ALA A 107 -8.01 16.02 2.15
N ALA A 108 -7.08 15.97 1.20
CA ALA A 108 -6.83 17.06 0.26
C ALA A 108 -8.04 17.32 -0.67
N ASP A 109 -8.63 16.27 -1.23
CA ASP A 109 -9.69 16.36 -2.25
C ASP A 109 -11.06 16.69 -1.64
N ARG A 110 -11.33 16.26 -0.40
CA ARG A 110 -12.65 16.38 0.25
C ARG A 110 -12.70 17.37 1.42
N GLY A 111 -11.56 17.82 1.92
CA GLY A 111 -11.48 18.74 3.06
C GLY A 111 -11.93 18.12 4.39
N VAL A 112 -11.86 16.79 4.53
CA VAL A 112 -12.18 16.05 5.76
C VAL A 112 -10.94 15.28 6.25
N PRO A 113 -10.83 14.91 7.53
CA PRO A 113 -9.65 14.20 8.02
C PRO A 113 -9.33 12.90 7.27
N GLY A 114 -8.04 12.69 7.01
CA GLY A 114 -7.45 11.44 6.54
C GLY A 114 -6.31 11.07 7.48
N ILE A 115 -6.35 9.88 8.06
CA ILE A 115 -5.39 9.41 9.06
C ILE A 115 -4.73 8.14 8.55
N GLU A 116 -3.41 8.12 8.53
CA GLU A 116 -2.61 6.94 8.21
C GLU A 116 -1.98 6.41 9.51
N LEU A 117 -2.21 5.13 9.79
CA LEU A 117 -1.68 4.44 10.95
C LEU A 117 -0.82 3.28 10.50
N ASP A 118 0.47 3.32 10.85
CA ASP A 118 1.43 2.28 10.52
C ASP A 118 2.62 2.32 11.51
N LEU A 119 3.57 1.40 11.34
CA LEU A 119 4.80 1.31 12.12
C LEU A 119 5.67 2.57 11.95
N PRO A 120 6.51 2.91 12.94
CA PRO A 120 7.29 4.15 12.94
C PRO A 120 8.16 4.36 11.68
N ALA A 121 8.77 3.31 11.13
CA ALA A 121 9.54 3.44 9.89
C ALA A 121 8.68 3.79 8.67
N MET A 122 7.43 3.32 8.63
CA MET A 122 6.51 3.65 7.54
C MET A 122 6.01 5.09 7.66
N ALA A 123 5.66 5.53 8.88
CA ALA A 123 5.18 6.90 9.11
C ALA A 123 6.23 7.98 8.82
N ARG A 124 7.53 7.61 8.75
CA ARG A 124 8.65 8.50 8.40
C ARG A 124 9.09 8.40 6.93
N ALA A 125 8.53 7.46 6.17
CA ALA A 125 8.93 7.14 4.79
C ALA A 125 8.55 8.25 3.81
#